data_AF-A0AA35UYG3-F1
#
_entry.id   AF-A0AA35UYG3-F1
#
_cell.length_a   1.000
_cell.length_b   1.000
_cell.length_c   1.000
_cell.angle_alpha   90.00
_cell.angle_beta   90.00
_cell.angle_gamma   90.00
#
_symmetry.space_group_name_H-M   'P 1'
#
loop_
_entity.id
_entity.type
_entity.pdbx_description
1 polymer ?
#
loop_
_entity_poly.entity_id
_entity_poly.type
_entity_poly.pdbx_seq_one_letter_code
_entity_poly.pdbx_strand_id
1 'polypeptide(L)'
;MKHGDIAAECIFKTASVRAFFLGLVCEVVMQLQTNDDMAIISKMEEMETDVSEVEAANIHVSWLRSHLEARKTSSLMMETEAKTIMLKKAAKMEVREMRTEFMAAKQRLKKAKRFVKVLGLVHKKLKTNIHQGHTPTLL
;
A
#
# COMPACT_ATOMS: atom_id res chain seq x y z
N MET A 1 -17.17 -19.59 -34.83
CA MET A 1 -17.98 -18.97 -33.77
C MET A 1 -17.59 -19.61 -32.44
N LYS A 2 -16.94 -18.89 -31.51
CA LYS A 2 -16.48 -19.51 -30.24
C LYS A 2 -17.59 -19.67 -29.19
N HIS A 3 -18.68 -18.90 -29.27
CA HIS A 3 -19.67 -18.81 -28.19
C HIS A 3 -21.13 -19.04 -28.63
N GLY A 4 -21.36 -19.49 -29.87
CA GLY A 4 -22.71 -19.69 -30.41
C GLY A 4 -23.57 -18.42 -30.40
N ASP A 5 -24.89 -18.59 -30.45
CA ASP A 5 -25.85 -17.51 -30.18
C ASP A 5 -26.05 -17.40 -28.66
N ILE A 6 -25.38 -16.43 -28.04
CA ILE A 6 -25.43 -16.19 -26.59
C ILE A 6 -26.81 -15.74 -26.11
N ALA A 7 -27.68 -15.26 -27.00
CA ALA A 7 -29.02 -14.78 -26.68
C ALA A 7 -30.12 -15.79 -27.04
N ALA A 8 -29.76 -17.03 -27.40
CA ALA A 8 -30.72 -18.07 -27.79
C ALA A 8 -31.78 -18.34 -26.70
N GLU A 9 -31.37 -18.30 -25.43
CA GLU A 9 -32.24 -18.55 -24.27
C GLU A 9 -32.70 -17.28 -23.57
N CYS A 10 -32.48 -16.10 -24.18
CA CYS A 10 -32.87 -14.83 -23.58
C CYS A 10 -34.38 -14.82 -23.23
N ILE A 11 -34.69 -14.30 -22.04
CA ILE A 11 -36.08 -14.21 -21.55
C ILE A 11 -36.91 -13.26 -22.42
N PHE A 12 -36.29 -12.25 -23.00
CA PHE A 12 -36.94 -11.27 -23.86
C PHE A 12 -37.00 -11.76 -25.30
N LYS A 13 -38.22 -11.84 -25.85
CA LYS A 13 -38.43 -12.28 -27.25
C LYS A 13 -38.39 -11.11 -28.24
N THR A 14 -38.64 -9.90 -27.75
CA THR A 14 -38.58 -8.67 -28.55
C THR A 14 -37.16 -8.42 -29.07
N ALA A 15 -37.03 -8.24 -30.39
CA ALA A 15 -35.72 -8.04 -31.02
C ALA A 15 -34.99 -6.79 -30.51
N SER A 16 -35.70 -5.67 -30.30
CA SER A 16 -35.10 -4.43 -29.79
C SER A 16 -34.51 -4.58 -28.39
N VAL A 17 -35.20 -5.28 -27.49
CA VAL A 17 -34.72 -5.52 -26.12
C VAL A 17 -33.49 -6.43 -26.12
N ARG A 18 -33.49 -7.50 -26.95
CA ARG A 18 -32.30 -8.33 -27.11
C ARG A 18 -31.11 -7.55 -27.68
N ALA A 19 -31.35 -6.69 -28.66
CA ALA A 19 -30.31 -5.84 -29.23
C ALA A 19 -29.72 -4.88 -28.21
N PHE A 20 -30.53 -4.33 -27.30
CA PHE A 20 -30.06 -3.49 -26.20
C PHE A 20 -29.04 -4.24 -25.31
N PHE A 21 -29.39 -5.42 -24.80
CA PHE A 21 -28.47 -6.19 -23.95
C PHE A 21 -27.22 -6.64 -24.71
N LEU A 22 -27.34 -7.01 -25.99
CA LEU A 22 -26.17 -7.31 -26.83
C LEU A 22 -25.28 -6.07 -27.02
N GLY A 23 -25.87 -4.87 -27.02
CA GLY A 23 -25.14 -3.60 -26.98
C GLY A 23 -24.29 -3.46 -25.72
N LEU A 24 -24.86 -3.72 -24.54
CA LEU A 24 -24.13 -3.73 -23.27
C LEU A 24 -22.95 -4.71 -23.29
N VAL A 25 -23.18 -5.93 -23.79
CA VAL A 25 -22.10 -6.93 -23.96
C VAL A 25 -20.96 -6.38 -24.83
N CYS A 26 -21.29 -5.74 -25.94
CA CYS A 26 -20.29 -5.15 -26.83
C CYS A 26 -19.53 -4.02 -26.13
N GLU A 27 -20.23 -3.16 -25.39
CA GLU A 27 -19.64 -2.04 -24.67
C GLU A 27 -18.64 -2.52 -23.61
N VAL A 28 -19.02 -3.48 -22.76
CA VAL A 28 -18.11 -4.06 -21.75
C VAL A 28 -16.89 -4.69 -22.42
N VAL A 29 -17.07 -5.42 -23.53
CA VAL A 29 -15.94 -6.02 -24.27
C VAL A 29 -15.00 -4.94 -24.81
N MET A 30 -15.52 -3.87 -25.40
CA MET A 30 -14.69 -2.77 -25.89
C MET A 30 -13.92 -2.10 -24.75
N GLN A 31 -14.56 -1.86 -23.61
CA GLN A 31 -13.91 -1.28 -22.44
C GLN A 31 -12.78 -2.18 -21.93
N LEU A 32 -13.00 -3.50 -21.83
CA LEU A 32 -11.97 -4.45 -21.40
C LEU A 32 -10.79 -4.60 -22.37
N GLN A 33 -11.00 -4.33 -23.66
CA GLN A 33 -9.97 -4.35 -24.70
C GLN A 33 -9.09 -3.11 -24.71
N THR A 34 -9.47 -2.05 -23.98
CA THR A 34 -8.58 -0.90 -23.82
C THR A 34 -7.30 -1.29 -23.08
N ASN A 35 -6.19 -0.61 -23.40
CA ASN A 35 -4.90 -0.79 -22.72
C ASN A 35 -4.69 0.24 -21.59
N ASP A 36 -5.77 0.87 -21.13
CA ASP A 36 -5.73 1.90 -20.08
C ASP A 36 -6.37 1.35 -18.81
N ASP A 37 -5.51 0.87 -17.90
CA ASP A 37 -5.94 0.31 -16.62
C ASP A 37 -6.72 1.33 -15.78
N MET A 38 -6.42 2.63 -15.89
CA MET A 38 -7.13 3.67 -15.13
C MET A 38 -8.55 3.87 -15.68
N ALA A 39 -8.71 3.87 -17.00
CA ALA A 39 -10.02 3.92 -17.64
C ALA A 39 -10.86 2.70 -17.26
N ILE A 40 -10.28 1.49 -17.28
CA ILE A 40 -10.94 0.24 -16.88
C ILE A 40 -11.38 0.29 -15.41
N ILE A 41 -10.52 0.74 -14.50
CA ILE A 41 -10.85 0.88 -13.07
C ILE A 41 -12.05 1.82 -12.90
N SER A 42 -12.04 2.96 -13.59
CA SER A 42 -13.09 3.99 -13.44
C SER A 42 -14.48 3.50 -13.87
N LYS A 43 -14.55 2.52 -14.78
CA LYS A 43 -15.79 1.95 -15.30
C LYS A 43 -16.08 0.54 -14.78
N MET A 44 -15.29 0.03 -13.84
CA MET A 44 -15.40 -1.35 -13.36
C MET A 44 -16.78 -1.64 -12.75
N GLU A 45 -17.29 -0.73 -11.91
CA GLU A 45 -18.61 -0.88 -11.28
C GLU A 45 -19.77 -0.84 -12.29
N GLU A 46 -19.65 0.02 -13.31
CA GLU A 46 -20.61 0.11 -14.43
C GLU A 46 -20.62 -1.22 -15.21
N MET A 47 -19.44 -1.73 -15.61
CA MET A 47 -19.31 -3.01 -16.30
C MET A 47 -19.84 -4.20 -15.49
N GLU A 48 -19.65 -4.21 -14.17
CA GLU A 48 -20.20 -5.26 -13.30
C GLU A 48 -21.72 -5.24 -13.25
N THR A 49 -22.30 -4.04 -13.24
CA THR A 49 -23.74 -3.83 -13.28
C THR A 49 -24.28 -4.34 -14.63
N ASP A 50 -23.70 -3.90 -15.75
CA ASP A 50 -24.09 -4.32 -17.09
C ASP A 50 -24.03 -5.85 -17.27
N VAL A 51 -22.94 -6.50 -16.86
CA VAL A 51 -22.81 -7.95 -16.95
C VAL A 51 -23.87 -8.66 -16.09
N SER A 52 -24.19 -8.11 -14.92
CA SER A 52 -25.23 -8.69 -14.06
C SER A 52 -26.63 -8.54 -14.66
N GLU A 53 -26.93 -7.41 -15.30
CA GLU A 53 -28.19 -7.20 -16.02
C GLU A 53 -28.34 -8.12 -17.23
N VAL A 54 -27.25 -8.31 -17.99
CA VAL A 54 -27.20 -9.24 -19.13
C VAL A 54 -27.42 -10.69 -18.69
N GLU A 55 -26.79 -11.12 -17.59
CA GLU A 55 -27.00 -12.44 -17.01
C GLU A 55 -28.44 -12.61 -16.51
N ALA A 56 -29.02 -11.58 -15.88
CA ALA A 56 -30.41 -11.58 -15.44
C ALA A 56 -31.40 -11.68 -16.63
N ALA A 57 -31.02 -11.20 -17.81
CA ALA A 57 -31.76 -11.39 -19.06
C ALA A 57 -31.63 -12.81 -19.66
N ASN A 58 -30.93 -13.72 -18.97
CA ASN A 58 -30.61 -15.08 -19.40
C ASN A 58 -29.80 -15.12 -20.71
N ILE A 59 -28.86 -14.19 -20.86
CA ILE A 59 -27.88 -14.18 -21.94
C ILE A 59 -26.59 -14.80 -21.43
N HIS A 60 -26.05 -15.75 -22.19
CA HIS A 60 -24.93 -16.60 -21.77
C HIS A 60 -23.58 -15.87 -21.90
N VAL A 61 -23.18 -15.16 -20.85
CA VAL A 61 -21.95 -14.34 -20.79
C VAL A 61 -20.97 -14.73 -19.69
N SER A 62 -21.00 -15.98 -19.21
CA SER A 62 -20.09 -16.47 -18.16
C SER A 62 -18.59 -16.28 -18.49
N TRP A 63 -18.23 -16.31 -19.77
CA TRP A 63 -16.87 -16.00 -20.25
C TRP A 63 -16.49 -14.54 -20.01
N LEU A 64 -17.43 -13.61 -20.18
CA LEU A 64 -17.22 -12.17 -19.98
C LEU A 64 -17.10 -11.87 -18.49
N ARG A 65 -17.98 -12.45 -17.66
CA ARG A 65 -17.89 -12.41 -16.20
C ARG A 65 -16.52 -12.87 -15.72
N SER A 66 -16.07 -14.03 -16.18
CA SER A 66 -14.74 -14.57 -15.82
C SER A 66 -13.60 -13.62 -16.21
N HIS A 67 -13.70 -12.99 -17.37
CA HIS A 67 -12.69 -12.04 -17.85
C HIS A 67 -12.71 -10.72 -17.05
N LEU A 68 -13.89 -10.22 -16.70
CA LEU A 68 -14.08 -9.02 -15.88
C LEU A 68 -13.46 -9.21 -14.49
N GLU A 69 -13.75 -10.33 -13.82
CA GLU A 69 -13.20 -10.66 -12.50
C GLU A 69 -11.67 -10.79 -12.52
N ALA A 70 -11.12 -11.41 -13.57
CA ALA A 70 -9.67 -11.52 -13.75
C ALA A 70 -9.01 -10.14 -13.89
N ARG A 71 -9.63 -9.22 -14.65
CA ARG A 71 -9.16 -7.84 -14.82
C ARG A 71 -9.23 -7.07 -13.50
N LYS A 72 -10.35 -7.15 -12.77
CA LYS A 72 -10.53 -6.52 -11.45
C LYS A 72 -9.46 -6.97 -10.46
N THR A 73 -9.25 -8.29 -10.36
CA THR A 73 -8.25 -8.87 -9.46
C THR A 73 -6.85 -8.39 -9.81
N SER A 74 -6.49 -8.38 -11.10
CA SER A 74 -5.18 -7.90 -11.55
C SER A 74 -4.94 -6.43 -11.16
N SER A 75 -5.94 -5.58 -11.36
CA SER A 75 -5.85 -4.14 -11.05
C SER A 75 -5.68 -3.89 -9.54
N LEU A 76 -6.52 -4.51 -8.69
CA LEU A 76 -6.39 -4.44 -7.24
C LEU A 76 -5.03 -4.95 -6.75
N MET A 77 -4.52 -6.01 -7.37
CA MET A 77 -3.21 -6.56 -7.03
C MET A 77 -2.08 -5.58 -7.36
N MET A 78 -2.13 -4.89 -8.51
CA MET A 78 -1.15 -3.85 -8.86
C MET A 78 -1.19 -2.67 -7.89
N GLU A 79 -2.38 -2.19 -7.51
CA GLU A 79 -2.53 -1.08 -6.58
C GLU A 79 -1.99 -1.43 -5.19
N THR A 80 -2.31 -2.62 -4.69
CA THR A 80 -1.83 -3.10 -3.39
C THR A 80 -0.32 -3.35 -3.38
N GLU A 81 0.25 -3.86 -4.47
CA GLU A 81 1.69 -4.01 -4.63
C GLU A 81 2.41 -2.65 -4.62
N ALA A 82 1.90 -1.68 -5.37
CA ALA A 82 2.44 -0.32 -5.41
C ALA A 82 2.42 0.34 -4.02
N LYS A 83 1.28 0.28 -3.31
CA LYS A 83 1.15 0.78 -1.92
C LYS A 83 2.13 0.08 -0.98
N THR A 84 2.27 -1.24 -1.09
CA THR A 84 3.18 -2.04 -0.25
C THR A 84 4.64 -1.64 -0.49
N ILE A 85 5.05 -1.42 -1.74
CA ILE A 85 6.40 -0.96 -2.08
C ILE A 85 6.68 0.42 -1.47
N MET A 86 5.72 1.35 -1.55
CA MET A 86 5.86 2.68 -0.95
C MET A 86 5.98 2.61 0.57
N LEU A 87 5.11 1.86 1.24
CA LEU A 87 5.17 1.66 2.70
C LEU A 87 6.50 1.03 3.13
N LYS A 88 6.99 0.03 2.39
CA LYS A 88 8.29 -0.60 2.65
C LYS A 88 9.44 0.39 2.48
N LYS A 89 9.37 1.32 1.52
CA LYS A 89 10.37 2.38 1.36
C LYS A 89 10.32 3.38 2.51
N ALA A 90 9.13 3.81 2.92
CA ALA A 90 8.93 4.72 4.05
C ALA A 90 9.47 4.12 5.35
N ALA A 91 9.06 2.90 5.70
CA ALA A 91 9.54 2.21 6.89
C ALA A 91 11.07 2.03 6.90
N LYS A 92 11.68 1.74 5.74
CA LYS A 92 13.15 1.69 5.63
C LYS A 92 13.82 3.03 5.88
N MET A 93 13.19 4.13 5.48
CA MET A 93 13.71 5.49 5.70
C MET A 93 13.64 5.85 7.19
N GLU A 94 12.50 5.60 7.84
CA GLU A 94 12.32 5.80 9.28
C GLU A 94 13.34 5.00 10.10
N VAL A 95 13.59 3.73 9.75
CA VAL A 95 14.61 2.91 10.43
C VAL A 95 16.01 3.50 10.25
N ARG A 96 16.32 4.10 9.09
CA ARG A 96 17.62 4.75 8.84
C ARG A 96 17.78 6.00 9.70
N GLU A 97 16.74 6.82 9.81
CA GLU A 97 16.73 8.02 10.64
C GLU A 97 16.85 7.68 12.13
N MET A 98 16.04 6.74 12.61
CA MET A 98 16.14 6.27 13.99
C MET A 98 17.53 5.73 14.32
N ARG A 99 18.19 5.07 13.36
CA ARG A 99 19.56 4.59 13.52
C ARG A 99 20.56 5.74 13.65
N THR A 100 20.43 6.83 12.91
CA THR A 100 21.34 7.98 13.03
C THR A 100 21.17 8.65 14.39
N GLU A 101 19.93 8.84 14.84
CA GLU A 101 19.61 9.40 16.15
C GLU A 101 20.14 8.54 17.30
N PHE A 102 19.92 7.23 17.23
CA PHE A 102 20.44 6.28 18.20
C PHE A 102 21.97 6.37 18.33
N MET A 103 22.67 6.45 17.20
CA MET A 103 24.14 6.58 17.22
C MET A 103 24.59 7.89 17.85
N ALA A 104 23.90 9.00 17.58
CA ALA A 104 24.17 10.29 18.22
C ALA A 104 23.91 10.23 19.74
N ALA A 105 22.79 9.65 20.16
CA ALA A 105 22.47 9.45 21.59
C ALA A 105 23.51 8.56 22.30
N LYS A 106 23.93 7.47 21.66
CA LYS A 106 24.99 6.57 22.18
C LYS A 106 26.31 7.32 22.38
N GLN A 107 26.69 8.20 21.47
CA GLN A 107 27.88 9.04 21.63
C GLN A 107 27.74 10.03 22.80
N ARG A 108 26.59 10.67 22.94
CA ARG A 108 26.30 11.56 24.08
C ARG A 108 26.40 10.82 25.41
N LEU A 109 25.83 9.62 25.50
CA LEU A 109 25.94 8.75 26.68
C LEU A 109 27.41 8.41 27.00
N LYS A 110 28.23 8.10 25.99
CA LYS A 110 29.66 7.85 26.18
C LYS A 110 30.39 9.05 26.76
N LYS A 111 30.08 10.27 26.28
CA LYS A 111 30.64 11.52 26.81
C LYS A 111 30.20 11.75 28.27
N ALA A 112 28.91 11.61 28.56
CA ALA A 112 28.37 11.75 29.91
C ALA A 112 29.03 10.76 30.90
N LYS A 113 29.18 9.49 30.52
CA LYS A 113 29.88 8.48 31.34
C LYS A 113 31.33 8.87 31.65
N ARG A 114 32.04 9.48 30.70
CA ARG A 114 33.41 9.99 30.95
C ARG A 114 33.38 11.15 31.94
N PHE A 115 32.45 12.09 31.77
CA PHE A 115 32.32 13.24 32.65
C PHE A 115 32.02 12.83 34.09
N VAL A 116 31.07 11.89 34.30
CA VAL A 116 30.75 11.33 35.63
C VAL A 116 31.99 10.68 36.27
N LYS A 117 32.80 9.94 35.50
CA LYS A 117 34.04 9.36 36.02
C LYS A 117 35.02 10.43 36.49
N VAL A 118 35.22 11.50 35.71
CA VAL A 118 36.11 12.62 36.08
C VAL A 118 35.61 13.30 37.36
N LEU A 119 34.32 13.60 37.44
CA LEU A 119 33.72 14.18 38.65
C LEU A 119 33.92 13.30 39.88
N GLY A 120 33.79 11.97 39.73
CA GLY A 120 34.08 11.03 40.81
C GLY A 120 35.53 11.08 41.28
N LEU A 121 36.49 11.27 40.38
CA LEU A 121 37.91 11.43 40.73
C LEU A 121 38.17 12.76 41.45
N VAL A 122 37.62 13.87 40.94
CA VAL A 122 37.73 15.20 41.56
C VAL A 122 37.15 15.17 42.97
N HIS A 123 35.96 14.59 43.15
CA HIS A 123 35.34 14.44 44.46
C HIS A 123 36.22 13.66 45.44
N LYS A 124 36.81 12.53 45.01
CA LYS A 124 37.77 11.77 45.83
C LYS A 124 38.99 12.60 46.21
N LYS A 125 39.55 13.38 45.28
CA LYS A 125 40.73 14.23 45.53
C LYS A 125 40.41 15.36 46.51
N LEU A 126 39.27 16.03 46.35
CA LEU A 126 38.83 17.06 47.31
C LEU A 126 38.61 16.47 48.70
N LYS A 127 37.94 15.32 48.79
CA LYS A 127 37.73 14.63 50.07
C LYS A 127 39.06 14.31 50.76
N THR A 128 40.03 13.73 50.05
CA THR A 128 41.35 13.41 50.61
C THR A 128 42.12 14.65 51.07
N ASN A 129 42.12 15.74 50.29
CA ASN A 129 42.78 16.99 50.67
C ASN A 129 42.17 17.61 51.95
N ILE A 130 40.85 17.56 52.12
CA ILE A 130 40.17 18.02 53.35
C ILE A 130 40.58 17.18 54.56
N HIS A 131 40.64 15.86 54.43
CA HIS A 131 41.04 14.97 55.53
C HIS A 131 42.53 15.08 55.88
N GLN A 132 43.37 15.56 54.95
CA GLN A 132 44.82 15.74 55.12
C GLN A 132 45.21 17.14 55.61
N GLY A 133 44.25 18.01 55.94
CA GLY A 133 44.52 19.30 56.62
C GLY A 133 45.28 20.34 55.79
N HIS A 134 45.33 20.22 54.45
CA HIS A 134 45.92 21.27 53.61
C HIS A 134 44.89 22.39 53.36
N THR A 135 44.99 23.47 54.12
CA THR A 135 44.42 24.77 53.75
C THR A 135 45.12 25.29 52.50
N PRO A 136 44.42 25.62 51.40
CA PRO A 136 45.04 26.28 50.26
C PRO A 136 45.49 27.67 50.69
N THR A 137 46.80 27.92 50.71
CA THR A 137 47.35 29.26 50.85
C THR A 137 46.96 30.06 49.62
N LEU A 138 46.10 31.06 49.81
CA LEU A 138 45.85 32.12 48.83
C LEU A 138 47.06 33.06 48.84
N LEU A 139 47.91 32.95 47.83
CA LEU A 139 48.79 34.01 47.32
C LEU A 139 48.81 33.93 45.80
#